data_AF-A0A919V3L4-F1
#
_entry.id   AF-A0A919V3L4-F1
#
_cell.length_a   1.000
_cell.length_b   1.000
_cell.length_c   1.000
_cell.angle_alpha   90.00
_cell.angle_beta   90.00
_cell.angle_gamma   90.00
#
_symmetry.space_group_name_H-M   'P 1'
#
loop_
_entity.id
_entity.type
_entity.pdbx_description
1 polymer ?
#
loop_
_entity_poly.entity_id
_entity_poly.type
_entity_poly.pdbx_seq_one_letter_code
_entity_poly.pdbx_strand_id
1 'polypeptide(L)'
;MGRKPDAIEQLEKIDKPDLAWRLIGAVVALGVGFVTRRAIEFGWHKTTGRKPPADPESLETSLAEAVGFAVVLGVGMEVARIVATRSAHKRYRAWKAIPGKARQITS
;
A
#
# COMPACT_ATOMS: atom_id res chain seq x y z
N MET A 1 -20.97 -20.34 36.95
CA MET A 1 -19.87 -20.76 36.06
C MET A 1 -20.29 -20.44 34.63
N GLY A 2 -19.98 -19.24 34.12
CA GLY A 2 -20.41 -18.81 32.78
C GLY A 2 -19.50 -19.40 31.70
N ARG A 3 -20.07 -20.19 30.78
CA ARG A 3 -19.35 -20.73 29.63
C ARG A 3 -18.88 -19.55 28.77
N LYS A 4 -17.57 -19.30 28.73
CA LYS A 4 -17.01 -18.36 27.76
C LYS A 4 -17.33 -18.89 26.36
N PRO A 5 -17.85 -18.07 25.44
CA PRO A 5 -18.12 -18.52 24.08
C PRO A 5 -16.83 -19.07 23.50
N ASP A 6 -16.86 -20.32 23.05
CA ASP A 6 -15.71 -21.00 22.48
C ASP A 6 -15.39 -20.43 21.11
N ALA A 7 -14.11 -20.56 20.70
CA ALA A 7 -13.57 -19.87 19.53
C ALA A 7 -14.36 -20.17 18.24
N ILE A 8 -15.05 -21.31 18.17
CA ILE A 8 -15.83 -21.76 17.02
C ILE A 8 -17.06 -20.84 16.80
N GLU A 9 -17.69 -20.37 17.86
CA GLU A 9 -18.85 -19.45 17.77
C GLU A 9 -18.43 -18.02 17.38
N GLN A 10 -17.19 -17.63 17.68
CA GLN A 10 -16.63 -16.36 17.21
C GLN A 10 -16.25 -16.39 15.72
N LEU A 11 -15.85 -17.55 15.20
CA LEU A 11 -15.59 -17.73 13.77
C LEU A 11 -16.89 -17.69 12.97
N GLU A 12 -18.00 -18.16 13.54
CA GLU A 12 -19.34 -18.08 12.94
C GLU A 12 -19.86 -16.63 12.86
N LYS A 13 -19.46 -15.77 13.80
CA LYS A 13 -19.81 -14.33 13.83
C LYS A 13 -19.02 -13.45 12.84
N ILE A 14 -18.13 -14.01 12.03
CA ILE A 14 -17.54 -13.27 10.91
C ILE A 14 -18.58 -13.21 9.80
N ASP A 15 -19.17 -12.03 9.61
CA ASP A 15 -20.12 -11.82 8.53
C ASP A 15 -19.47 -12.18 7.19
N LYS A 16 -20.10 -13.07 6.42
CA LYS A 16 -19.68 -13.44 5.05
C LYS A 16 -19.28 -12.23 4.18
N PRO A 17 -19.97 -11.08 4.21
CA PRO A 17 -19.51 -9.89 3.50
C PRO A 17 -18.15 -9.34 4.00
N ASP A 18 -17.84 -9.39 5.29
CA ASP A 18 -16.54 -8.98 5.83
C ASP A 18 -15.42 -9.90 5.31
N LEU A 19 -15.67 -11.21 5.33
CA LEU A 19 -14.71 -12.18 4.79
C LEU A 19 -14.48 -11.97 3.28
N ALA A 20 -15.52 -11.71 2.50
CA ALA A 20 -15.41 -11.42 1.07
C ALA A 20 -14.56 -10.16 0.82
N TRP A 21 -14.80 -9.08 1.56
CA TRP A 21 -14.00 -7.86 1.45
C TRP A 21 -12.53 -8.05 1.84
N ARG A 22 -12.26 -8.85 2.88
CA ARG A 22 -10.90 -9.19 3.28
C ARG A 22 -10.16 -9.99 2.21
N LEU A 23 -10.84 -10.95 1.57
CA LEU A 23 -10.27 -11.72 0.45
C LEU A 23 -9.95 -10.82 -0.74
N ILE A 24 -10.86 -9.92 -1.11
CA ILE A 24 -10.61 -8.93 -2.16
C ILE A 24 -9.39 -8.07 -1.81
N GLY A 25 -9.34 -7.55 -0.57
CA GLY A 25 -8.20 -6.77 -0.08
C GLY A 25 -6.88 -7.53 -0.17
N ALA A 26 -6.88 -8.82 0.17
CA ALA A 26 -5.71 -9.67 0.07
C ALA A 26 -5.24 -9.86 -1.38
N VAL A 27 -6.15 -10.15 -2.32
CA VAL A 27 -5.81 -10.30 -3.74
C VAL A 27 -5.26 -8.99 -4.31
N VAL A 28 -5.89 -7.86 -3.96
CA VAL A 28 -5.41 -6.53 -4.37
C VAL A 28 -4.02 -6.26 -3.82
N ALA A 29 -3.77 -6.55 -2.54
CA ALA A 29 -2.45 -6.37 -1.93
C ALA A 29 -1.36 -7.19 -2.63
N LEU A 30 -1.65 -8.46 -2.98
CA LEU A 30 -0.74 -9.30 -3.75
C LEU A 30 -0.45 -8.71 -5.13
N GLY A 31 -1.48 -8.25 -5.84
CA GLY A 31 -1.33 -7.59 -7.14
C GLY A 31 -0.47 -6.33 -7.07
N VAL A 32 -0.73 -5.46 -6.08
CA VAL A 32 0.06 -4.24 -5.83
C VAL A 32 1.51 -4.58 -5.52
N GLY A 33 1.76 -5.60 -4.68
CA GLY A 33 3.11 -6.05 -4.36
C GLY A 33 3.87 -6.53 -5.59
N PHE A 34 3.23 -7.33 -6.45
CA PHE A 34 3.83 -7.83 -7.68
C PHE A 34 4.21 -6.71 -8.66
N VAL A 35 3.28 -5.77 -8.89
CA VAL A 35 3.51 -4.62 -9.78
C VAL A 35 4.61 -3.72 -9.24
N THR A 36 4.60 -3.44 -7.93
CA THR A 36 5.62 -2.62 -7.26
C THR A 36 7.00 -3.23 -7.43
N ARG A 37 7.14 -4.54 -7.20
CA ARG A 37 8.40 -5.26 -7.40
C ARG A 37 8.90 -5.12 -8.83
N ARG A 38 8.03 -5.31 -9.83
CA ARG A 38 8.39 -5.17 -11.25
C ARG A 38 8.80 -3.76 -11.62
N ALA A 39 8.14 -2.75 -11.08
CA ALA A 39 8.47 -1.35 -11.32
C ALA A 39 9.86 -1.01 -10.75
N ILE A 40 10.18 -1.50 -9.54
CA ILE A 40 11.51 -1.31 -8.93
C ILE A 40 12.58 -2.05 -9.74
N GLU A 41 12.34 -3.32 -10.09
CA GLU A 41 13.25 -4.12 -10.93
C GLU A 41 13.55 -3.42 -12.26
N PHE A 42 12.51 -2.92 -12.93
CA PHE A 42 12.64 -2.23 -14.20
C PHE A 42 13.35 -0.87 -14.07
N GLY A 43 12.95 -0.07 -13.07
CA GLY A 43 13.57 1.22 -12.80
C GLY A 43 15.07 1.09 -12.55
N TRP A 44 15.46 0.13 -11.73
CA TRP A 44 16.86 -0.13 -11.41
C TRP A 44 17.64 -0.66 -12.62
N HIS A 45 17.07 -1.63 -13.36
CA HIS A 45 17.74 -2.14 -14.55
C HIS A 45 17.93 -1.05 -15.61
N LYS A 46 16.96 -0.13 -15.74
CA LYS A 46 17.03 0.98 -16.69
C LYS A 46 18.10 2.01 -16.32
N THR A 47 18.28 2.31 -15.03
CA THR A 47 19.26 3.31 -14.57
C THR A 47 20.66 2.74 -14.42
N THR A 48 20.77 1.51 -13.92
CA THR A 48 22.04 0.91 -13.47
C THR A 48 22.52 -0.21 -14.40
N GLY A 49 21.65 -0.72 -15.29
CA GLY A 49 21.98 -1.81 -16.22
C GLY A 49 22.11 -3.20 -15.56
N ARG A 50 21.89 -3.30 -14.25
CA ARG A 50 22.07 -4.51 -13.44
C ARG A 50 20.79 -4.90 -12.71
N LYS A 51 20.72 -6.09 -12.13
CA LYS A 51 19.60 -6.51 -11.27
C LYS A 51 19.66 -5.73 -9.94
N PRO A 52 18.50 -5.42 -9.31
CA PRO A 52 18.47 -4.72 -8.03
C PRO A 52 19.32 -5.40 -6.95
N PRO A 53 19.95 -4.62 -6.04
CA PRO A 53 20.57 -5.07 -4.79
C PRO A 53 19.52 -5.72 -3.85
N ALA A 54 19.06 -6.90 -4.19
CA ALA A 54 18.02 -7.62 -3.44
C ALA A 54 18.58 -8.82 -2.68
N ASP A 55 19.88 -9.08 -2.82
CA ASP A 55 20.54 -10.24 -2.22
C ASP A 55 21.55 -9.75 -1.16
N PRO A 56 21.16 -9.74 0.13
CA PRO A 56 22.00 -9.22 1.21
C PRO A 56 23.30 -10.02 1.44
N GLU A 57 23.37 -11.24 0.89
CA GLU A 57 24.53 -12.13 0.99
C GLU A 57 25.41 -12.08 -0.29
N SER A 58 25.02 -11.35 -1.34
CA SER A 58 25.83 -11.29 -2.56
C SER A 58 26.96 -10.26 -2.44
N LEU A 59 28.19 -10.76 -2.42
CA LEU A 59 29.42 -9.94 -2.50
C LEU A 59 29.56 -9.19 -3.83
N GLU A 60 28.69 -9.47 -4.81
CA GLU A 60 28.62 -8.74 -6.08
C GLU A 60 28.00 -7.35 -5.93
N THR A 61 27.25 -7.11 -4.86
CA THR A 61 26.67 -5.80 -4.53
C THR A 61 27.62 -5.01 -3.65
N SER A 62 28.12 -3.87 -4.12
CA SER A 62 28.96 -3.01 -3.28
C SER A 62 28.17 -2.36 -2.14
N LEU A 63 28.82 -2.13 -0.99
CA LEU A 63 28.20 -1.43 0.16
C LEU A 63 27.64 -0.05 -0.24
N ALA A 64 28.36 0.67 -1.10
CA ALA A 64 27.94 1.98 -1.60
C ALA A 64 26.66 1.89 -2.47
N GLU A 65 26.54 0.85 -3.29
CA GLU A 65 25.35 0.59 -4.11
C GLU A 65 24.14 0.21 -3.26
N ALA A 66 24.33 -0.65 -2.24
CA ALA A 66 23.28 -1.02 -1.30
C ALA A 66 22.78 0.20 -0.49
N VAL A 67 23.70 1.04 0.02
CA VAL A 67 23.35 2.27 0.73
C VAL A 67 22.66 3.27 -0.20
N GLY A 68 23.14 3.43 -1.43
CA GLY A 68 22.48 4.27 -2.44
C GLY A 68 21.05 3.84 -2.73
N PHE A 69 20.82 2.52 -2.87
CA PHE A 69 19.48 1.97 -3.05
C PHE A 69 18.58 2.21 -1.82
N ALA A 70 19.11 1.99 -0.61
CA ALA A 70 18.37 2.21 0.64
C ALA A 70 17.95 3.68 0.79
N VAL A 71 18.82 4.63 0.45
CA VAL A 71 18.48 6.07 0.47
C VAL A 71 17.39 6.39 -0.56
N VAL A 72 17.51 5.88 -1.79
CA VAL A 72 16.49 6.10 -2.83
C VAL A 72 15.14 5.53 -2.41
N LEU A 73 15.12 4.32 -1.83
CA LEU A 73 13.89 3.72 -1.31
C LEU A 73 13.32 4.49 -0.12
N GLY A 74 14.15 4.86 0.85
CA GLY A 74 13.71 5.58 2.04
C GLY A 74 13.13 6.95 1.70
N VAL A 75 13.86 7.74 0.92
CA VAL A 75 13.40 9.07 0.47
C VAL A 75 12.20 8.93 -0.47
N GLY A 76 12.26 8.00 -1.43
CA GLY A 76 11.17 7.76 -2.37
C GLY A 76 9.87 7.38 -1.68
N MET A 77 9.94 6.53 -0.65
CA MET A 77 8.75 6.10 0.11
C MET A 77 8.14 7.25 0.92
N GLU A 78 8.96 8.10 1.53
CA GLU A 78 8.44 9.25 2.30
C GLU A 78 7.82 10.30 1.36
N VAL A 79 8.44 10.58 0.22
CA VAL A 79 7.86 11.46 -0.81
C VAL A 79 6.54 10.89 -1.31
N ALA A 80 6.51 9.59 -1.64
CA ALA A 80 5.29 8.91 -2.09
C ALA A 80 4.17 9.02 -1.04
N ARG A 81 4.49 8.82 0.24
CA ARG A 81 3.56 8.99 1.36
C ARG A 81 2.99 10.41 1.41
N ILE A 82 3.84 11.44 1.35
CA ILE A 82 3.39 12.85 1.38
C ILE A 82 2.44 13.13 0.21
N VAL A 83 2.80 12.69 -1.00
CA VAL A 83 1.97 12.88 -2.19
C VAL A 83 0.64 12.14 -2.05
N ALA A 84 0.66 10.90 -1.57
CA ALA A 84 -0.53 10.09 -1.36
C ALA A 84 -1.47 10.74 -0.33
N THR A 85 -0.95 11.16 0.82
CA THR A 85 -1.72 11.84 1.87
C THR A 85 -2.33 13.13 1.35
N ARG A 86 -1.56 13.98 0.67
CA ARG A 86 -2.07 15.24 0.09
C ARG A 86 -3.16 14.99 -0.96
N SER A 87 -2.96 14.01 -1.82
CA SER A 87 -3.92 13.64 -2.85
C SER A 87 -5.22 13.10 -2.25
N ALA A 88 -5.12 12.23 -1.23
CA ALA A 88 -6.25 11.71 -0.49
C ALA A 88 -7.06 12.83 0.18
N HIS A 89 -6.39 13.77 0.87
CA HIS A 89 -7.05 14.92 1.46
C HIS A 89 -7.77 15.79 0.42
N LYS A 90 -7.13 16.08 -0.72
CA LYS A 90 -7.75 16.87 -1.80
C LYS A 90 -8.99 16.18 -2.35
N ARG A 91 -8.90 14.87 -2.61
CA ARG A 91 -10.01 14.06 -3.15
C ARG A 91 -11.17 13.96 -2.17
N TYR A 92 -10.86 13.74 -0.89
CA TYR A 92 -11.84 13.69 0.19
C TYR A 92 -12.60 15.00 0.36
N ARG A 93 -11.88 16.14 0.36
CA ARG A 93 -12.49 17.47 0.39
C ARG A 93 -13.39 17.72 -0.81
N ALA A 94 -12.95 17.34 -2.02
CA ALA A 94 -13.76 17.46 -3.22
C ALA A 94 -15.06 16.65 -3.12
N TRP A 95 -15.02 15.42 -2.60
CA TRP A 95 -16.22 14.61 -2.38
C TRP A 95 -17.16 15.20 -1.33
N LYS A 96 -16.62 15.72 -0.23
CA LYS A 96 -17.43 16.39 0.82
C LYS A 96 -18.02 17.73 0.39
N ALA A 97 -17.48 18.39 -0.64
CA ALA A 97 -18.02 19.65 -1.14
C ALA A 97 -19.29 19.47 -2.00
N ILE A 98 -19.57 18.26 -2.49
CA ILE A 98 -20.70 17.95 -3.36
C ILE A 98 -22.07 18.04 -2.66
N PRO A 99 -22.27 17.67 -1.38
CA PRO A 99 -23.56 17.88 -0.69
C PRO A 99 -23.84 19.34 -0.26
N GLY A 100 -22.82 20.19 -0.12
CA GLY A 100 -22.99 21.56 0.38
C GLY A 100 -23.53 22.54 -0.67
N LYS A 101 -23.22 22.31 -1.96
CA LYS A 101 -23.62 23.21 -3.05
C LYS A 101 -25.08 23.06 -3.46
N ALA A 102 -25.66 21.87 -3.26
CA ALA A 102 -27.06 21.59 -3.59
C ALA A 102 -28.07 22.30 -2.67
N ARG A 103 -27.66 22.73 -1.47
CA ARG A 103 -28.54 23.42 -0.50
C ARG A 103 -28.63 24.94 -0.70
N GLN A 104 -27.64 25.55 -1.38
CA GLN A 104 -27.61 27.01 -1.63
C GLN A 104 -28.33 27.44 -2.92
N ILE A 105 -28.66 26.50 -3.81
CA ILE A 105 -29.39 26.79 -5.06
C ILE A 105 -30.91 26.67 -4.91
N THR A 106 -31.40 26.48 -3.68
CA THR A 106 -32.83 26.24 -3.37
C THR A 106 -33.37 27.20 -2.30
N SER A 107 -32.59 28.20 -1.86
CA SER A 107 -33.08 29.36 -1.08
C SER A 107 -32.91 30.63 -1.90
#